data_AF-A0A382D8J2-F1
#
_entry.id   AF-A0A382D8J2-F1
#
_cell.length_a   1.000
_cell.length_b   1.000
_cell.length_c   1.000
_cell.angle_alpha   90.00
_cell.angle_beta   90.00
_cell.angle_gamma   90.00
#
_symmetry.space_group_name_H-M   'P 1'
#
loop_
_entity.id
_entity.type
_entity.pdbx_description
1 polymer ?
#
loop_
_entity_poly.entity_id
_entity_poly.type
_entity_poly.pdbx_seq_one_letter_code
_entity_poly.pdbx_strand_id
1 'polypeptide(L)'
;MSFRTTSFAVLPIALLLTACGGGGGGGPATPEPVNTAPTIADPGALSVEEGSQAVATVSATDPEGDSITFSLQGTDASAFSITSDGTLTFVDAPDYSVPT
;
A
#
# COMPACT_ATOMS: atom_id res chain seq x y z
N MET A 1 17.23 -46.30 -26.41
CA MET A 1 16.12 -47.18 -26.84
C MET A 1 15.19 -46.39 -27.73
N SER A 2 15.04 -46.82 -28.98
CA SER A 2 14.18 -46.21 -30.01
C SER A 2 12.79 -46.84 -29.94
N PHE A 3 11.74 -46.04 -29.77
CA PHE A 3 10.35 -46.51 -29.88
C PHE A 3 9.79 -46.09 -31.25
N ARG A 4 9.51 -47.11 -32.07
CA ARG A 4 8.87 -46.97 -33.38
C ARG A 4 7.35 -47.11 -33.23
N THR A 5 6.64 -46.15 -33.82
CA THR A 5 5.36 -46.23 -34.54
C THR A 5 4.21 -47.07 -33.97
N THR A 6 3.11 -46.40 -33.59
CA THR A 6 1.77 -46.82 -34.05
C THR A 6 0.87 -45.61 -34.30
N SER A 7 0.51 -45.42 -35.57
CA SER A 7 -0.43 -44.43 -36.06
C SER A 7 -1.86 -44.82 -35.66
N PHE A 8 -2.54 -44.00 -34.87
CA PHE A 8 -3.99 -44.13 -34.65
C PHE A 8 -4.71 -43.11 -35.55
N ALA A 9 -5.29 -43.61 -36.63
CA ALA A 9 -6.20 -42.84 -37.46
C ALA A 9 -7.55 -42.72 -36.74
N VAL A 10 -7.93 -41.51 -36.33
CA VAL A 10 -9.29 -41.17 -35.92
C VAL A 10 -9.75 -39.99 -36.78
N LEU A 11 -10.48 -40.29 -37.85
CA LEU A 11 -11.21 -39.33 -38.70
C LEU A 11 -12.60 -39.05 -38.07
N PRO A 12 -13.32 -37.97 -38.41
CA PRO A 12 -13.67 -36.91 -37.48
C PRO A 12 -15.17 -36.93 -37.14
N ILE A 13 -15.53 -36.69 -35.88
CA ILE A 13 -16.92 -36.33 -35.56
C ILE A 13 -17.03 -34.82 -35.69
N ALA A 14 -17.54 -34.37 -36.83
CA ALA A 14 -17.98 -33.00 -37.03
C ALA A 14 -19.15 -32.71 -36.08
N LEU A 15 -18.84 -32.12 -34.93
CA LEU A 15 -19.81 -31.70 -33.94
C LEU A 15 -20.22 -30.25 -34.24
N LEU A 16 -21.30 -30.08 -35.02
CA LEU A 16 -21.98 -28.80 -35.20
C LEU A 16 -22.78 -28.48 -33.93
N LEU A 17 -22.16 -27.76 -33.00
CA LEU A 17 -22.87 -27.12 -31.90
C LEU A 17 -23.12 -25.66 -32.28
N THR A 18 -24.34 -25.36 -32.72
CA THR A 18 -24.83 -23.99 -32.69
C THR A 18 -25.03 -23.61 -31.22
N ALA A 19 -23.95 -23.16 -30.59
CA ALA A 19 -24.03 -22.60 -29.25
C ALA A 19 -24.65 -21.20 -29.36
N CYS A 20 -25.98 -21.13 -29.35
CA CYS A 20 -26.68 -19.94 -28.90
C CYS A 20 -26.70 -19.97 -27.36
N GLY A 21 -25.53 -19.72 -26.78
CA GLY A 21 -25.34 -19.66 -25.34
C GLY A 21 -25.59 -18.25 -24.82
N GLY A 22 -26.87 -17.87 -24.74
CA GLY A 22 -27.28 -16.70 -23.97
C GLY A 22 -27.06 -16.95 -22.48
N GLY A 23 -26.37 -16.03 -21.81
CA GLY A 23 -26.11 -16.11 -20.37
C GLY A 23 -25.75 -14.73 -19.84
N GLY A 24 -26.74 -13.83 -19.83
CA GLY A 24 -26.65 -12.55 -19.13
C GLY A 24 -26.57 -12.80 -17.63
N GLY A 25 -25.37 -13.10 -17.14
CA GLY A 25 -25.05 -13.17 -15.72
C GLY A 25 -24.82 -11.78 -15.15
N GLY A 26 -25.79 -10.88 -15.31
CA GLY A 26 -25.84 -9.64 -14.54
C GLY A 26 -26.30 -9.96 -13.12
N GLY A 27 -25.50 -10.75 -12.39
CA GLY A 27 -25.63 -10.75 -10.93
C GLY A 27 -25.47 -9.31 -10.44
N PRO A 28 -26.10 -8.91 -9.32
CA PRO A 28 -25.78 -7.63 -8.74
C PRO A 28 -24.27 -7.62 -8.52
N ALA A 29 -23.57 -6.73 -9.23
CA ALA A 29 -22.16 -6.47 -8.94
C ALA A 29 -22.14 -6.15 -7.45
N THR A 30 -21.60 -7.07 -6.66
CA THR A 30 -21.37 -6.78 -5.25
C THR A 30 -20.42 -5.59 -5.30
N PRO A 31 -20.80 -4.43 -4.75
CA PRO A 31 -19.89 -3.29 -4.78
C PRO A 31 -18.60 -3.74 -4.14
N GLU A 32 -17.50 -3.66 -4.90
CA GLU A 32 -16.17 -3.87 -4.34
C GLU A 32 -16.01 -2.94 -3.13
N PRO A 33 -15.36 -3.38 -2.04
CA PRO A 33 -15.13 -2.51 -0.91
C PRO A 33 -14.40 -1.25 -1.39
N VAL A 34 -14.96 -0.09 -1.05
CA VAL A 34 -14.35 1.20 -1.38
C VAL A 34 -13.18 1.40 -0.42
N ASN A 35 -11.98 1.59 -0.96
CA ASN A 35 -10.82 1.91 -0.14
C ASN A 35 -11.00 3.28 0.55
N THR A 36 -10.68 3.34 1.84
CA THR A 36 -10.75 4.57 2.64
C THR A 36 -9.35 5.13 2.85
N ALA A 37 -9.21 6.45 2.97
CA ALA A 37 -7.90 7.04 3.26
C ALA A 37 -7.47 6.76 4.72
N PRO A 38 -6.18 6.57 4.99
CA PRO A 38 -5.68 6.47 6.35
C PRO A 38 -5.86 7.79 7.10
N THR A 39 -6.05 7.69 8.42
CA THR A 39 -6.21 8.84 9.32
C THR A 39 -4.99 8.96 10.24
N ILE A 40 -4.41 10.15 10.32
CA ILE A 40 -3.32 10.46 11.27
C ILE A 40 -3.92 10.79 12.64
N ALA A 41 -3.35 10.22 13.70
CA ALA A 41 -3.63 10.66 15.06
C ALA A 41 -2.90 11.98 15.32
N ASP A 42 -3.63 13.05 15.58
CA ASP A 42 -3.06 14.37 15.86
C ASP A 42 -2.17 14.31 17.11
N PRO A 43 -0.84 14.55 16.98
CA PRO A 43 0.05 14.57 18.14
C PRO A 43 -0.14 15.84 18.99
N GLY A 44 -0.88 16.84 18.51
CA GLY A 44 -1.05 18.13 19.16
C GLY A 44 0.23 18.96 19.16
N ALA A 45 0.29 19.96 20.04
CA ALA A 45 1.48 20.79 20.21
C ALA A 45 2.58 20.00 20.94
N LEU A 46 3.78 20.00 20.37
CA LEU A 46 4.95 19.33 20.93
C LEU A 46 5.91 20.36 21.53
N SER A 47 6.53 20.01 22.65
CA SER A 47 7.62 20.76 23.27
C SER A 47 8.78 19.81 23.49
N VAL A 48 9.94 20.14 22.95
CA VAL A 48 11.15 19.32 23.00
C VAL A 48 12.26 20.11 23.69
N GLU A 49 13.01 19.47 24.58
CA GLU A 49 14.18 20.06 25.22
C GLU A 49 15.30 20.26 24.19
N GLU A 50 16.02 21.37 24.30
CA GLU A 50 17.18 21.62 23.46
C GLU A 50 18.27 20.56 23.65
N GLY A 51 19.05 20.28 22.61
CA GLY A 51 20.01 19.19 22.63
C GLY A 51 19.40 17.78 22.45
N SER A 52 18.07 17.63 22.40
CA SER A 52 17.40 16.36 22.10
C SER A 52 16.99 16.24 20.63
N GLN A 53 17.25 15.08 20.03
CA GLN A 53 16.77 14.76 18.68
C GLN A 53 15.40 14.07 18.66
N ALA A 54 14.96 13.49 19.77
CA ALA A 54 13.68 12.79 19.82
C ALA A 54 12.53 13.80 19.87
N VAL A 55 11.58 13.71 18.93
CA VAL A 55 10.45 14.64 18.82
C VAL A 55 9.16 13.99 19.29
N ALA A 56 8.69 12.98 18.55
CA ALA A 56 7.44 12.28 18.84
C ALA A 56 7.35 10.96 18.07
N THR A 57 6.32 10.18 18.36
CA THR A 57 5.87 9.09 17.49
C THR A 57 4.56 9.50 16.85
N VAL A 58 4.55 9.58 15.52
CA VAL A 58 3.34 9.79 14.71
C VAL A 58 2.68 8.44 14.49
N SER A 59 1.37 8.36 14.72
CA SER A 59 0.59 7.16 14.42
C SER A 59 -0.50 7.47 13.42
N ALA A 60 -0.84 6.48 12.61
CA ALA A 60 -1.93 6.54 11.67
C ALA A 60 -2.63 5.18 11.60
N THR A 61 -3.90 5.19 11.26
CA THR A 61 -4.74 4.00 11.13
C THR A 61 -5.43 3.99 9.79
N ASP A 62 -5.40 2.84 9.14
CA ASP A 62 -6.12 2.58 7.90
C ASP A 62 -7.30 1.63 8.20
N PRO A 63 -8.56 1.96 7.80
CA PRO A 63 -9.72 1.13 8.12
C PRO A 63 -9.69 -0.26 7.50
N GLU A 64 -9.06 -0.39 6.33
CA GLU A 64 -8.91 -1.64 5.59
C GLU A 64 -7.65 -2.43 6.03
N GLY A 65 -6.77 -1.78 6.80
CA GLY A 65 -5.52 -2.38 7.30
C GLY A 65 -4.39 -2.33 6.29
N ASP A 66 -4.49 -1.46 5.29
CA ASP A 66 -3.46 -1.28 4.28
C ASP A 66 -2.17 -0.70 4.88
N SER A 67 -1.05 -0.94 4.21
CA SER A 67 0.26 -0.45 4.65
C SER A 67 0.34 1.07 4.58
N ILE A 68 0.82 1.70 5.64
CA ILE A 68 0.98 3.16 5.73
C ILE A 68 2.44 3.54 5.44
N THR A 69 2.64 4.61 4.68
CA THR A 69 3.94 5.23 4.45
C THR A 69 3.91 6.67 4.93
N PHE A 70 4.93 7.08 5.69
CA PHE A 70 5.09 8.45 6.14
C PHE A 70 6.07 9.23 5.26
N SER A 71 5.79 10.51 5.06
CA SER A 71 6.67 11.44 4.35
C SER A 71 6.62 12.82 4.98
N LEU A 72 7.75 13.52 5.02
CA LEU A 72 7.85 14.88 5.52
C LEU A 72 7.70 15.89 4.38
N GLN A 73 7.02 16.99 4.65
CA GLN A 73 6.84 18.12 3.73
C GLN A 73 6.87 19.44 4.51
N GLY A 74 7.14 20.54 3.81
CA GLY A 74 7.25 21.88 4.40
C GLY A 74 8.65 22.46 4.32
N THR A 75 8.79 23.72 4.74
CA THR A 75 10.06 24.47 4.65
C THR A 75 11.19 23.76 5.40
N ASP A 76 10.90 23.25 6.58
CA ASP A 76 11.90 22.69 7.49
C ASP A 76 11.97 21.16 7.40
N ALA A 77 11.35 20.53 6.39
CA ALA A 77 11.28 19.07 6.28
C ALA A 77 12.66 18.41 6.28
N SER A 78 13.70 19.09 5.77
CA SER A 78 15.09 18.61 5.77
C SER A 78 15.73 18.59 7.16
N ALA A 79 15.18 19.29 8.14
CA ALA A 79 15.67 19.27 9.52
C ALA A 79 15.13 18.07 10.32
N PHE A 80 14.22 17.28 9.73
CA PHE A 80 13.59 16.14 10.39
C PHE A 80 13.81 14.84 9.63
N SER A 81 13.70 13.72 10.34
CA SER A 81 13.59 12.40 9.76
C SER A 81 12.42 11.63 10.37
N ILE A 82 11.75 10.80 9.56
CA ILE A 82 10.65 9.94 10.01
C ILE A 82 10.88 8.50 9.55
N THR A 83 10.73 7.55 10.47
CA THR A 83 10.79 6.11 10.15
C THR A 83 9.44 5.59 9.65
N SER A 84 9.43 4.37 9.07
CA SER A 84 8.18 3.69 8.69
C SER A 84 7.24 3.45 9.87
N ASP A 85 7.80 3.35 11.08
CA ASP A 85 7.04 3.14 12.32
C ASP A 85 6.56 4.47 12.94
N GLY A 86 6.76 5.58 12.22
CA GLY A 86 6.31 6.91 12.62
C GLY A 86 7.19 7.60 13.67
N THR A 87 8.38 7.09 13.95
CA THR A 87 9.32 7.77 14.86
C THR A 87 9.85 9.04 14.18
N LEU A 88 9.50 10.20 14.73
CA LEU A 88 9.92 11.52 14.25
C LEU A 88 11.10 12.02 15.09
N THR A 89 12.16 12.44 14.41
CA THR A 89 13.37 12.98 15.03
C THR A 89 13.87 14.21 14.29
N PHE A 90 14.64 15.04 14.98
CA PHE A 90 15.50 16.02 14.33
C PHE A 90 16.73 15.33 13.71
N VAL A 91 17.22 15.86 12.59
CA VAL A 91 18.49 15.44 11.98
C VAL A 91 19.68 15.92 12.83
N ASP A 92 19.60 17.16 13.31
CA ASP A 92 20.54 17.76 14.26
C ASP A 92 19.79 18.27 15.48
N ALA A 93 20.35 18.10 16.68
CA ALA A 93 19.69 18.58 17.88
C ALA A 93 19.55 20.12 17.87
N PRO A 94 18.38 20.68 18.23
CA PRO A 94 18.20 22.12 18.26
C PRO A 94 19.03 22.76 19.39
N ASP A 95 19.58 23.94 19.11
CA ASP A 95 20.31 24.80 20.06
C ASP A 95 19.68 26.20 20.05
N TYR A 96 19.03 26.59 21.14
CA TYR A 96 18.38 27.91 21.21
C TYR A 96 19.38 29.06 21.35
N SER A 97 20.62 28.76 21.75
CA SER A 97 21.68 29.76 21.87
C SER A 97 22.32 30.09 20.52
N VAL A 98 22.17 29.19 19.53
CA VAL A 98 22.66 29.36 18.15
C VAL A 98 21.59 28.89 17.15
N PRO A 99 20.54 29.69 16.90
CA PRO A 99 19.47 29.30 15.98
C PRO A 99 19.99 29.21 14.54
N THR A 100 19.70 28.09 13.88
CA THR A 100 20.09 27.78 12.50
C THR A 100 18.90 27.60 11.59
#